data_AF-A0A966MB26-F1
#
_entry.id   AF-A0A966MB26-F1
#
_cell.length_a   1.000
_cell.length_b   1.000
_cell.length_c   1.000
_cell.angle_alpha   90.00
_cell.angle_beta   90.00
_cell.angle_gamma   90.00
#
_symmetry.space_group_name_H-M   'P 1'
#
loop_
_entity.id
_entity.type
_entity.pdbx_description
1 polymer ?
#
loop_
_entity_poly.entity_id
_entity_poly.type
_entity_poly.pdbx_seq_one_letter_code
_entity_poly.pdbx_strand_id
1 'polypeptide(L)' 'MDNVFRMIGDVVGQLTSILIGVLGLGIVAALVFGDAGLGIDVIGNITNLVSDLASGGVVGLLVIAILLSLVK' A
#
# COMPACT_ATOMS: atom_id res chain seq x y z
N MET A 1 23.66 20.47 1.73
CA MET A 1 22.31 20.10 2.22
C MET A 1 21.63 19.15 1.23
N ASP A 2 21.75 19.39 -0.09
CA ASP A 2 21.22 18.52 -1.15
C ASP A 2 21.65 17.05 -1.06
N ASN A 3 22.88 16.79 -0.62
CA ASN A 3 23.40 15.43 -0.48
C ASN A 3 22.76 14.66 0.69
N VAL A 4 22.38 15.36 1.76
CA VAL A 4 21.67 14.77 2.91
C VAL A 4 20.23 14.46 2.53
N PHE A 5 19.56 15.35 1.79
CA PHE A 5 18.22 15.10 1.28
C PHE A 5 18.18 13.95 0.27
N ARG A 6 19.18 13.83 -0.61
CA ARG A 6 19.31 12.64 -1.49
C ARG A 6 19.51 11.35 -0.69
N MET A 7 20.42 11.36 0.28
CA MET A 7 20.67 10.18 1.10
C MET A 7 19.41 9.73 1.88
N ILE A 8 18.64 10.67 2.42
CA ILE A 8 17.36 10.36 3.08
C ILE A 8 16.36 9.81 2.07
N GLY A 9 16.24 10.41 0.89
CA GLY A 9 15.37 9.91 -0.18
C GLY A 9 15.73 8.48 -0.59
N ASP A 10 17.01 8.18 -0.72
CA ASP A 10 17.52 6.85 -1.08
C ASP A 10 17.20 5.81 0.00
N VAL A 11 17.38 6.16 1.28
CA VAL A 11 17.03 5.28 2.41
C VAL A 11 15.53 5.02 2.47
N VAL A 12 14.70 6.06 2.36
CA VAL A 12 13.23 5.91 2.34
C VAL A 12 12.81 5.04 1.16
N GLY A 13 13.37 5.27 -0.03
CA GLY A 13 13.08 4.46 -1.22
C GLY A 13 13.42 2.98 -1.04
N GLN A 14 14.59 2.68 -0.46
CA GLN A 14 14.99 1.29 -0.17
C GLN A 14 14.10 0.64 0.88
N LEU A 15 13.77 1.35 1.97
CA LEU A 15 12.86 0.83 3.00
C LEU A 15 11.46 0.58 2.43
N THR A 16 10.93 1.50 1.62
CA THR A 16 9.66 1.31 0.92
C THR A 16 9.70 0.09 0.01
N SER A 17 10.79 -0.13 -0.73
CA SER A 17 10.95 -1.31 -1.57
C SER A 17 10.91 -2.62 -0.76
N ILE A 18 11.59 -2.65 0.40
CA ILE A 18 11.55 -3.80 1.31
C ILE A 18 10.13 -4.04 1.82
N LEU A 19 9.43 -2.98 2.25
CA LEU A 19 8.06 -3.08 2.76
C LEU A 19 7.08 -3.58 1.68
N ILE A 20 7.21 -3.11 0.44
CA ILE A 20 6.41 -3.62 -0.69
C ILE A 20 6.69 -5.11 -0.92
N GLY A 21 7.95 -5.53 -0.84
CA GLY A 21 8.32 -6.95 -0.93
C GLY A 21 7.65 -7.79 0.15
N VAL A 22 7.69 -7.33 1.40
CA VAL A 22 7.05 -8.02 2.54
C VAL A 22 5.52 -8.05 2.40
N LEU A 23 4.90 -6.96 1.94
CA LEU A 23 3.47 -6.93 1.65
C LEU A 23 3.09 -7.95 0.58
N GLY A 24 3.87 -8.04 -0.51
CA GLY A 24 3.65 -9.03 -1.56
C GLY A 24 3.73 -10.46 -1.04
N LEU A 25 4.73 -10.76 -0.21
CA LEU A 25 4.86 -12.07 0.45
C LEU A 25 3.68 -12.35 1.39
N GLY A 26 3.21 -11.33 2.12
CA GLY A 26 2.04 -11.44 2.99
C GLY A 26 0.76 -11.79 2.24
N ILE A 27 0.53 -11.16 1.07
CA ILE A 27 -0.61 -11.47 0.20
C ILE A 27 -0.53 -12.92 -0.30
N VAL A 28 0.63 -13.35 -0.80
CA VAL A 28 0.81 -14.71 -1.32
C VAL A 28 0.64 -15.75 -0.21
N ALA A 29 1.22 -15.51 0.97
CA ALA A 29 1.06 -16.39 2.12
C ALA A 29 -0.42 -16.49 2.55
N ALA A 30 -1.13 -15.36 2.60
CA ALA A 30 -2.56 -15.34 2.95
C ALA A 30 -3.43 -16.10 1.95
N LEU A 31 -3.09 -16.06 0.66
CA LEU A 31 -3.80 -16.83 -0.37
C LEU A 31 -3.57 -18.34 -0.26
N VAL A 32 -2.35 -18.75 0.07
CA VAL A 32 -1.97 -20.18 0.14
C VAL A 32 -2.43 -20.83 1.43
N PHE A 33 -2.23 -20.14 2.56
CA PHE A 33 -2.43 -20.69 3.90
C PHE A 33 -3.71 -20.18 4.57
N GLY A 34 -4.43 -19.21 3.98
CA GLY A 34 -5.55 -18.53 4.61
C GLY A 34 -5.08 -17.50 5.64
N ASP A 35 -5.86 -17.31 6.70
CA ASP A 35 -5.42 -16.49 7.83
C ASP A 35 -4.19 -17.12 8.50
N ALA A 36 -3.03 -16.52 8.27
CA ALA A 36 -1.76 -17.02 8.79
C ALA A 36 -1.60 -16.75 10.31
N GLY A 37 -2.55 -16.10 10.97
CA GLY A 37 -2.51 -15.79 12.41
C GLY A 37 -1.39 -14.83 12.81
N LEU A 38 -0.65 -14.27 11.85
CA LEU A 38 0.42 -13.31 12.06
C LEU A 38 -0.10 -11.91 12.39
N GLY A 39 -1.42 -11.71 12.44
CA GLY A 39 -2.05 -10.41 12.65
C GLY A 39 -1.87 -9.45 11.47
N ILE A 40 -1.42 -9.96 10.31
CA ILE A 40 -1.17 -9.17 9.10
C ILE A 40 -2.25 -9.53 8.07
N ASP A 41 -3.37 -8.82 8.08
CA ASP A 41 -4.44 -8.97 7.10
C ASP A 41 -4.32 -7.94 5.97
N VAL A 42 -3.43 -8.23 5.01
CA VAL A 42 -3.19 -7.34 3.86
C VAL A 42 -4.40 -7.31 2.93
N ILE A 43 -5.04 -8.45 2.69
CA ILE A 43 -6.15 -8.58 1.75
C ILE A 43 -7.39 -7.87 2.29
N GLY A 44 -7.71 -8.06 3.57
CA GLY A 44 -8.81 -7.36 4.23
C GLY A 44 -8.59 -5.86 4.24
N ASN A 45 -7.38 -5.38 4.56
CA ASN A 45 -7.08 -3.95 4.51
C ASN A 45 -7.27 -3.33 3.12
N ILE A 46 -6.82 -4.01 2.06
CA ILE A 46 -7.02 -3.54 0.68
C ILE A 46 -8.52 -3.58 0.31
N THR A 47 -9.22 -4.66 0.67
CA THR A 47 -10.64 -4.83 0.35
C THR A 47 -11.49 -3.78 1.05
N ASN A 48 -11.20 -3.48 2.32
CA ASN A 48 -11.86 -2.43 3.09
C ASN A 48 -11.62 -1.06 2.45
N LEU A 49 -10.36 -0.74 2.10
CA LEU A 49 -10.05 0.52 1.42
C LEU A 49 -10.84 0.66 0.11
N VAL A 50 -10.91 -0.40 -0.70
CA VAL A 50 -11.68 -0.40 -1.96
C VAL A 50 -13.18 -0.24 -1.68
N SER A 51 -13.70 -0.91 -0.66
CA SER A 51 -15.11 -0.81 -0.27
C SER A 51 -15.48 0.59 0.23
N ASP A 52 -14.61 1.23 1.00
CA ASP A 52 -14.79 2.60 1.48
C ASP A 52 -14.80 3.59 0.31
N LEU A 53 -13.90 3.38 -0.66
CA LEU A 53 -13.85 4.18 -1.88
C LEU A 53 -15.09 3.96 -2.76
N ALA A 54 -15.55 2.73 -2.91
CA ALA A 54 -16.73 2.40 -3.70
C ALA A 54 -18.03 2.92 -3.07
N SER A 55 -18.14 2.87 -1.74
CA SER A 55 -19.31 3.34 -1.00
C SER A 55 -19.40 4.87 -0.88
N GLY A 56 -18.29 5.58 -1.05
CA GLY A 56 -18.24 7.05 -1.06
C GLY A 56 -18.86 7.74 -2.29
N GLY A 57 -19.37 6.98 -3.28
CA GLY A 57 -20.02 7.52 -4.47
C GLY A 57 -19.08 8.44 -5.29
N VAL A 58 -19.53 9.66 -5.59
CA VAL A 58 -18.76 10.64 -6.39
C VAL A 58 -17.47 11.07 -5.68
N VAL A 59 -17.48 11.14 -4.34
CA VAL A 59 -16.29 11.51 -3.55
C VAL A 59 -15.22 10.43 -3.67
N GLY A 60 -15.62 9.16 -3.62
CA GLY A 60 -14.72 8.03 -3.83
C GLY A 60 -14.01 8.09 -5.19
N LEU A 61 -14.75 8.38 -6.25
CA LEU A 61 -14.19 8.55 -7.61
C LEU A 61 -13.20 9.73 -7.69
N LEU A 62 -13.48 10.85 -7.01
CA LEU A 62 -12.57 11.99 -6.95
C LEU A 62 -11.27 11.64 -6.20
N VAL A 63 -11.37 10.93 -5.08
CA VAL A 63 -10.19 10.48 -4.33
C VAL A 63 -9.33 9.56 -5.20
N ILE A 64 -9.94 8.63 -5.95
CA ILE A 64 -9.21 7.78 -6.91
C ILE A 64 -8.49 8.63 -7.96
N ALA A 65 -9.15 9.64 -8.53
CA ALA A 65 -8.57 10.51 -9.54
C ALA A 65 -7.35 11.27 -9.00
N ILE A 66 -7.43 11.75 -7.76
CA ILE A 66 -6.31 12.41 -7.06
C ILE A 66 -5.16 11.43 -6.83
N LEU A 67 -5.45 10.24 -6.29
CA LEU A 67 -4.42 9.22 -6.03
C LEU A 67 -3.70 8.81 -7.33
N LEU A 68 -4.44 8.61 -8.43
CA LEU A 68 -3.85 8.30 -9.75
C LEU A 68 -3.04 9.46 -10.35
N SER A 69 -3.25 10.70 -9.89
CA SER A 69 -2.43 11.86 -10.25
C SER A 69 -1.15 11.98 -9.41
N LEU A 70 -1.12 11.42 -8.20
CA LEU A 70 0.03 11.44 -7.29
C LEU A 70 0.99 10.26 -7.52
N VAL A 71 0.49 9.14 -8.06
CA VAL A 71 1.29 7.97 -8.39
C VAL A 71 2.00 8.11 -9.76
N LYS A 72 1.63 9.12 -10.57
CA LYS A 72 2.41 9.54 -11.75
C LYS A 72 3.53 10.46 -11.34
#